data_AF-A0A6I9P5W4-F1
#
_entry.id   AF-A0A6I9P5W4-F1
#
_cell.length_a   1.000
_cell.length_b   1.000
_cell.length_c   1.000
_cell.angle_alpha   90.00
_cell.angle_beta   90.00
_cell.angle_gamma   90.00
#
_symmetry.space_group_name_H-M   'P 1'
#
loop_
_entity.id
_entity.type
_entity.pdbx_description
1 polymer ?
#
loop_
_entity_poly.entity_id
_entity_poly.type
_entity_poly.pdbx_seq_one_letter_code
_entity_poly.pdbx_strand_id
1 'polypeptide(L)'
;NVYRKAYEMSKGQPTAFISDTPEMIRIRKAQEQLSEVKYRMEGNKTRTTSMYGAEAREIAHVKHVSELISKVLYRQKWDETKDRYLLPPDAPELVLAVKNAANYSK
;
A
#
# COMPACT_ATOMS: atom_id res chain seq x y z
N ASN A 1 61.58 -10.32 8.07
CA ASN A 1 61.20 -9.00 7.51
C ASN A 1 59.73 -8.97 7.14
N VAL A 2 58.92 -8.28 7.94
CA VAL A 2 57.46 -8.15 7.74
C VAL A 2 57.13 -7.54 6.38
N TYR A 3 57.94 -6.58 5.92
CA TYR A 3 57.82 -5.92 4.62
C TYR A 3 57.94 -6.86 3.41
N ARG A 4 58.82 -7.86 3.48
CA ARG A 4 59.00 -8.82 2.38
C ARG A 4 57.76 -9.70 2.21
N LYS A 5 57.17 -10.13 3.32
CA LYS A 5 55.96 -10.96 3.34
C LYS A 5 54.75 -10.19 2.81
N ALA A 6 54.62 -8.91 3.18
CA ALA A 6 53.56 -8.03 2.66
C ALA A 6 53.69 -7.81 1.14
N TYR A 7 54.91 -7.53 0.66
CA TYR A 7 55.19 -7.35 -0.77
C TYR A 7 54.91 -8.62 -1.60
N GLU A 8 55.28 -9.78 -1.08
CA GLU A 8 55.01 -11.07 -1.72
C GLU A 8 53.52 -11.45 -1.74
N MET A 9 52.72 -10.88 -0.85
CA MET A 9 51.27 -11.11 -0.75
C MET A 9 50.44 -10.17 -1.64
N SER A 10 50.96 -8.98 -1.96
CA SER A 10 50.31 -8.02 -2.86
C SER A 10 50.72 -8.17 -4.32
N LYS A 11 51.86 -8.83 -4.61
CA LYS A 11 52.31 -9.03 -5.99
C LYS A 11 51.32 -9.95 -6.73
N GLY A 12 50.82 -9.49 -7.87
CA GLY A 12 49.89 -10.26 -8.70
C GLY A 12 48.41 -10.14 -8.31
N GLN A 13 48.03 -9.28 -7.37
CA GLN A 13 46.63 -8.91 -7.22
C GLN A 13 46.20 -8.10 -8.47
N PRO A 14 45.25 -8.59 -9.29
CA PRO A 14 44.72 -7.78 -10.38
C PRO A 14 44.11 -6.52 -9.79
N THR A 15 44.37 -5.36 -10.40
CA THR A 15 43.71 -4.11 -9.97
C THR A 15 42.22 -4.34 -10.02
N ALA A 16 41.54 -4.18 -8.87
CA ALA A 16 40.09 -4.28 -8.80
C ALA A 16 39.50 -3.43 -9.94
N PHE A 17 38.59 -3.99 -10.74
CA PHE A 17 37.92 -3.25 -11.79
C PHE A 17 37.28 -2.01 -11.15
N ILE A 18 37.90 -0.84 -11.37
CA ILE A 18 37.51 0.39 -10.70
C ILE A 18 36.23 0.87 -11.41
N SER A 19 35.08 0.49 -10.86
CA SER A 19 33.76 0.88 -11.37
C SER A 19 33.58 2.40 -11.36
N ASP A 20 34.14 3.06 -10.35
CA ASP A 20 33.90 4.47 -10.06
C ASP A 20 35.11 5.35 -10.39
N THR A 21 35.71 5.14 -11.57
CA THR A 21 36.64 6.15 -12.10
C THR A 21 35.87 7.45 -12.41
N PRO A 22 36.49 8.63 -12.22
CA PRO A 22 35.84 9.91 -12.51
C PRO A 22 35.30 10.00 -13.95
N GLU A 23 35.99 9.40 -14.91
CA GLU A 23 35.55 9.32 -16.30
C GLU A 23 34.29 8.47 -16.46
N MET A 24 34.21 7.31 -15.80
CA MET A 24 33.00 6.47 -15.86
C MET A 24 31.79 7.20 -15.28
N ILE A 25 31.97 7.97 -14.20
CA ILE A 25 30.91 8.80 -13.60
C ILE A 25 30.46 9.89 -14.57
N ARG A 26 31.40 10.54 -15.28
CA ARG A 26 31.09 11.55 -16.31
C ARG A 26 30.31 10.93 -17.46
N ILE A 27 30.76 9.79 -17.98
CA ILE A 27 30.11 9.06 -19.08
C ILE A 27 28.70 8.65 -18.67
N ARG A 28 28.53 8.08 -17.47
CA ARG A 28 27.20 7.70 -16.97
C ARG A 28 26.26 8.90 -16.87
N LYS A 29 26.73 10.03 -16.33
CA LYS A 29 25.91 11.27 -16.27
C LYS A 29 25.52 11.77 -17.66
N ALA A 30 26.45 11.78 -18.62
CA ALA A 30 26.16 12.17 -19.99
C ALA A 30 25.14 11.22 -20.65
N GLN A 31 25.28 9.91 -20.44
CA GLN A 31 24.34 8.91 -20.93
C GLN A 31 22.94 9.07 -20.31
N GLU A 32 22.86 9.40 -19.01
CA GLU A 32 21.61 9.68 -18.34
C GLU A 32 20.91 10.92 -18.92
N GLN A 33 21.67 11.97 -19.24
CA GLN A 33 21.17 13.19 -19.87
C GLN A 33 20.72 12.97 -21.32
N LEU A 34 21.41 12.11 -22.07
CA LEU A 34 21.06 11.76 -23.44
C LEU A 34 19.83 10.82 -23.53
N SER A 35 19.49 10.12 -22.44
CA SER A 35 18.40 9.16 -22.45
C SER A 35 17.05 9.84 -22.59
N GLU A 36 16.43 9.73 -23.78
CA GLU A 36 15.09 10.26 -24.05
C GLU A 36 14.04 9.69 -23.08
N VAL A 37 14.16 8.41 -22.71
CA VAL A 37 13.27 7.76 -21.75
C VAL A 37 13.32 8.49 -20.41
N LYS A 38 14.52 8.74 -19.87
CA LYS A 38 14.67 9.47 -18.60
C LYS A 38 14.18 10.91 -18.71
N TYR A 39 14.48 11.59 -19.82
CA TYR A 39 14.00 12.95 -20.09
C TYR A 39 12.46 13.02 -20.07
N ARG A 40 11.77 12.06 -20.70
CA ARG A 40 10.30 12.03 -20.76
C ARG A 40 9.64 11.52 -19.48
N MET A 41 10.35 10.77 -18.65
CA MET A 41 9.80 10.24 -17.39
C MET A 41 9.34 11.35 -16.45
N GLU A 42 10.09 12.44 -16.29
CA GLU A 42 9.71 13.58 -15.43
C GLU A 42 8.39 14.22 -15.90
N GLY A 43 8.27 14.46 -17.21
CA GLY A 43 7.07 15.01 -17.84
C GLY A 43 5.86 14.05 -17.76
N ASN A 44 6.09 12.75 -17.93
CA ASN A 44 5.04 11.75 -17.80
C ASN A 44 4.58 11.60 -16.34
N LYS A 45 5.52 11.67 -15.38
CA LYS A 45 5.22 11.61 -13.94
C LYS A 45 4.31 12.78 -13.55
N THR A 46 4.69 13.99 -13.93
CA THR A 46 3.89 15.21 -13.67
C THR A 46 2.54 15.19 -14.39
N ARG A 47 2.45 14.60 -15.59
CA ARG A 47 1.16 14.43 -16.29
C ARG A 47 0.23 13.41 -15.62
N THR A 48 0.79 12.40 -14.95
CA THR A 48 0.02 11.30 -14.34
C THR A 48 -0.31 11.55 -12.88
N THR A 49 0.38 12.49 -12.22
CA THR A 49 0.05 12.90 -10.86
C THR A 49 -1.29 13.65 -10.86
N SER A 50 -2.30 13.06 -10.21
CA SER A 50 -3.55 13.76 -9.90
C SER A 50 -3.25 15.00 -9.05
N MET A 51 -3.87 16.14 -9.37
CA MET A 51 -3.78 17.35 -8.55
C MET A 51 -4.50 17.21 -7.21
N TYR A 52 -5.39 16.22 -7.10
CA TYR A 52 -6.11 15.90 -5.88
C TYR A 52 -5.25 14.98 -5.01
N GLY A 53 -5.03 15.39 -3.74
CA GLY A 53 -4.41 14.52 -2.75
C GLY A 53 -5.24 13.25 -2.51
N ALA A 54 -4.60 12.18 -2.07
CA ALA A 54 -5.26 10.88 -1.84
C ALA A 54 -6.47 10.95 -0.87
N GLU A 55 -6.48 11.98 0.00
CA GLU A 55 -7.52 12.27 1.00
C GLU A 55 -8.51 13.35 0.54
N ALA A 56 -8.57 13.69 -0.75
CA ALA A 56 -9.58 14.61 -1.25
C ALA A 56 -10.99 14.08 -0.95
N ARG A 57 -11.90 14.98 -0.54
CA ARG A 57 -13.26 14.63 -0.11
C ARG A 57 -14.01 13.86 -1.19
N GLU A 58 -13.84 14.24 -2.46
CA GLU A 58 -14.47 13.56 -3.59
C GLU A 58 -13.97 12.11 -3.72
N ILE A 59 -12.68 11.87 -3.51
CA ILE A 59 -12.08 10.52 -3.58
C ILE A 59 -12.62 9.64 -2.45
N ALA A 60 -12.68 10.17 -1.22
CA ALA A 60 -13.26 9.45 -0.09
C ALA A 60 -14.75 9.11 -0.33
N HIS A 61 -15.51 10.07 -0.86
CA HIS A 61 -16.92 9.87 -1.20
C HIS A 61 -17.09 8.78 -2.28
N VAL A 62 -16.32 8.84 -3.37
CA VAL A 62 -16.39 7.84 -4.44
C VAL A 62 -16.04 6.44 -3.93
N LYS A 63 -15.00 6.32 -3.08
CA LYS A 63 -14.65 5.04 -2.43
C LYS A 63 -15.82 4.49 -1.61
N HIS A 64 -16.42 5.33 -0.77
CA HIS A 64 -17.56 4.92 0.06
C HIS A 64 -18.76 4.47 -0.79
N VAL A 65 -19.12 5.26 -1.82
CA VAL A 65 -20.22 4.88 -2.73
C VAL A 65 -19.92 3.58 -3.46
N SER A 66 -18.67 3.37 -3.90
CA SER A 66 -18.24 2.13 -4.55
C SER A 66 -18.41 0.91 -3.65
N GLU A 67 -18.12 1.05 -2.36
CA GLU A 67 -18.32 -0.03 -1.39
C GLU A 67 -19.81 -0.35 -1.21
N LEU A 68 -20.66 0.69 -1.10
CA LEU A 68 -22.11 0.53 -0.96
C LEU A 68 -22.76 -0.19 -2.15
N ILE A 69 -22.31 0.09 -3.37
CA ILE A 69 -22.87 -0.53 -4.58
C ILE A 69 -22.23 -1.88 -4.93
N SER A 70 -21.17 -2.28 -4.22
CA SER A 70 -20.43 -3.50 -4.51
C SER A 70 -21.28 -4.74 -4.26
N LYS A 71 -21.63 -5.45 -5.33
CA LYS A 71 -22.36 -6.72 -5.27
C LYS A 71 -21.62 -7.79 -4.47
N VAL A 72 -20.28 -7.75 -4.47
CA VAL A 72 -19.45 -8.72 -3.74
C VAL A 72 -19.59 -8.49 -2.24
N LEU A 73 -19.41 -7.25 -1.79
CA LEU A 73 -19.54 -6.90 -0.37
C LEU A 73 -20.98 -7.14 0.12
N TYR A 74 -21.97 -6.86 -0.74
CA TYR A 74 -23.36 -7.18 -0.43
C TYR A 74 -23.58 -8.67 -0.16
N ARG A 75 -23.07 -9.55 -1.03
CA ARG A 75 -23.18 -11.01 -0.85
C ARG A 75 -22.46 -11.49 0.39
N GLN A 76 -21.24 -10.99 0.63
CA GLN A 76 -20.48 -11.34 1.83
C GLN A 76 -21.23 -10.97 3.10
N LYS A 77 -21.76 -9.74 3.17
CA LYS A 77 -22.54 -9.28 4.33
C LYS A 77 -23.83 -10.08 4.51
N TRP A 78 -24.47 -10.49 3.41
CA TRP A 78 -25.61 -11.41 3.46
C TRP A 78 -25.22 -12.76 4.06
N ASP A 79 -24.13 -13.38 3.59
CA ASP A 79 -23.68 -14.67 4.09
C ASP A 79 -23.29 -14.62 5.58
N GLU A 80 -22.76 -13.49 6.05
CA GLU A 80 -22.46 -13.25 7.47
C GLU A 80 -23.71 -13.05 8.35
N THR A 81 -24.81 -12.56 7.79
CA THR A 81 -26.00 -12.14 8.56
C THR A 81 -27.17 -13.09 8.42
N LYS A 82 -27.24 -13.88 7.34
CA LYS A 82 -28.33 -14.82 7.06
C LYS A 82 -28.58 -15.85 8.17
N ASP A 83 -27.54 -16.21 8.93
CA ASP A 83 -27.64 -17.19 10.01
C ASP A 83 -28.01 -16.54 11.36
N ARG A 84 -28.00 -15.21 11.45
CA ARG A 84 -28.29 -14.44 12.66
C ARG A 84 -29.61 -13.69 12.52
N TYR A 85 -30.70 -14.35 12.86
CA TYR A 85 -31.99 -13.67 13.04
C TYR A 85 -32.04 -13.02 14.43
N LEU A 86 -31.95 -11.69 14.48
CA LEU A 86 -32.14 -10.92 15.70
C LEU A 86 -33.54 -10.31 15.66
N LEU A 87 -34.42 -10.82 16.51
CA LEU A 87 -35.70 -10.16 16.76
C LEU A 87 -35.41 -8.77 17.33
N PRO A 88 -36.01 -7.69 16.79
CA PRO A 88 -35.79 -6.35 17.33
C PRO A 88 -36.10 -6.33 18.83
N PRO A 89 -35.31 -5.65 19.66
CA PRO A 89 -35.57 -5.57 21.11
C PRO A 89 -36.94 -4.92 21.41
N ASP A 90 -37.43 -4.09 20.49
CA ASP A 90 -38.75 -3.44 20.56
C ASP A 90 -39.89 -4.34 20.07
N ALA A 91 -39.61 -5.60 19.70
CA ALA A 91 -40.65 -6.52 19.30
C ALA A 91 -41.66 -6.70 20.45
N PRO A 92 -42.96 -6.56 20.18
CA PRO A 92 -43.99 -6.55 21.23
C PRO A 92 -43.96 -7.83 22.07
N GLU A 93 -43.60 -8.98 21.48
CA GLU A 93 -43.43 -10.25 22.19
C GLU A 93 -42.34 -10.20 23.26
N LEU A 94 -41.17 -9.59 22.97
CA LEU A 94 -40.08 -9.43 23.93
C LEU A 94 -40.47 -8.45 25.04
N VAL A 95 -41.10 -7.34 24.69
CA VAL A 95 -41.58 -6.34 25.67
C VAL A 95 -42.63 -6.96 26.61
N LEU A 96 -43.56 -7.75 26.07
CA LEU A 96 -44.56 -8.48 26.85
C LEU A 96 -43.91 -9.54 27.74
N ALA A 97 -42.95 -10.31 27.23
CA ALA A 97 -42.22 -11.31 28.01
C ALA A 97 -41.48 -10.68 29.20
N VAL A 98 -40.81 -9.53 29.01
CA VAL A 98 -40.13 -8.79 30.08
C VAL A 98 -41.13 -8.27 31.13
N LYS A 99 -42.25 -7.68 30.70
CA LYS A 99 -43.31 -7.22 31.61
C LYS A 99 -43.93 -8.38 32.40
N ASN A 100 -44.17 -9.50 31.75
CA ASN A 100 -44.71 -10.69 32.40
C ASN A 100 -43.72 -11.28 33.40
N ALA A 101 -42.44 -11.43 33.05
CA ALA A 101 -41.41 -11.89 33.98
C ALA A 101 -41.30 -11.01 35.24
N ALA A 102 -41.40 -9.68 35.07
CA ALA A 102 -41.45 -8.75 36.20
C ALA A 102 -42.70 -8.91 37.08
N ASN A 103 -43.84 -9.27 36.48
CA ASN A 103 -45.09 -9.53 37.21
C ASN A 103 -45.09 -10.89 37.94
N TYR A 104 -44.45 -11.93 37.38
CA TYR A 104 -44.36 -13.28 37.97
C TYR A 104 -43.23 -13.42 39.01
N SER A 105 -42.29 -12.48 39.07
CA SER A 105 -41.20 -12.47 40.07
C SER A 105 -41.60 -11.83 41.42
N LYS A 106 -42.90 -11.63 41.67
CA LYS A 106 -43.48 -11.22 42.96
C LYS A 106 -44.26 -12.37 43.59
#